data_AF-X0VS26-F1
#
_entry.id   AF-X0VS26-F1
#
_cell.length_a   1.000
_cell.length_b   1.000
_cell.length_c   1.000
_cell.angle_alpha   90.00
_cell.angle_beta   90.00
_cell.angle_gamma   90.00
#
_symmetry.space_group_name_H-M   'P 1'
#
loop_
_entity.id
_entity.type
_entity.pdbx_description
1 polymer ?
#
loop_
_entity_poly.entity_id
_entity_poly.type
_entity_poly.pdbx_seq_one_letter_code
_entity_poly.pdbx_strand_id
1 'polypeptide(L)'
;QPLTVFYRADQPIRQLSELAGKHIGIGAVGSGTHFLALAMLKANGIEYQKGSSTLLPIENDAATQAFLEHKLDAVFLSGESVALSNIRKLMHAEGDGVRLYDFPQADAYVQRFAYLSKLQLPAGAFDLGNNIPPQPLTLLAPTVELIARSDLHPALVDLLIEASSQAPRNAMFQKPGEFPAPSQHGYPLSDEADRYYKSGKGLVYRYLPFWLASLVNRLLVILVPALVVLLPGLQLVPRLYAWRVKRRIYRRYGELMALERLSTQSPSPEQR
;
A
#
# COMPACT_ATOMS: atom_id res chain seq x y z
N GLN A 1 -12.08 -7.40 -4.88
CA GLN A 1 -13.40 -7.63 -5.51
C GLN A 1 -13.88 -9.02 -5.13
N PRO A 2 -15.18 -9.27 -4.94
CA PRO A 2 -15.64 -10.61 -4.59
C PRO A 2 -15.41 -11.61 -5.72
N LEU A 3 -15.16 -12.86 -5.35
CA LEU A 3 -15.35 -14.04 -6.18
C LEU A 3 -16.80 -14.48 -6.02
N THR A 4 -17.55 -14.46 -7.11
CA THR A 4 -18.92 -14.96 -7.15
C THR A 4 -18.95 -16.33 -7.80
N VAL A 5 -19.74 -17.24 -7.22
CA VAL A 5 -19.93 -18.58 -7.76
C VAL A 5 -21.41 -18.76 -8.02
N PHE A 6 -21.78 -18.80 -9.30
CA PHE A 6 -23.14 -19.10 -9.72
C PHE A 6 -23.25 -20.58 -10.03
N TYR A 7 -24.37 -21.18 -9.65
CA TYR A 7 -24.66 -22.58 -9.92
C TYR A 7 -26.15 -22.76 -10.20
N ARG A 8 -26.49 -23.89 -10.81
CA ARG A 8 -27.88 -24.27 -11.07
C ARG A 8 -28.29 -25.43 -10.16
N ALA A 9 -29.31 -25.21 -9.33
CA ALA A 9 -29.89 -26.25 -8.48
C ALA A 9 -31.27 -25.85 -7.95
N ASP A 10 -32.15 -26.85 -7.78
CA ASP A 10 -33.47 -26.64 -7.19
C ASP A 10 -33.36 -26.17 -5.73
N GLN A 11 -32.40 -26.72 -4.99
CA GLN A 11 -32.11 -26.35 -3.61
C GLN A 11 -30.73 -25.69 -3.45
N PRO A 12 -30.54 -24.80 -2.47
CA PRO A 12 -29.24 -24.21 -2.20
C PRO A 12 -28.23 -25.27 -1.74
N ILE A 13 -27.06 -25.31 -2.40
CA ILE A 13 -25.93 -26.14 -1.94
C ILE A 13 -25.26 -25.48 -0.74
N ARG A 14 -24.70 -26.27 0.18
CA ARG A 14 -24.01 -25.77 1.39
C ARG A 14 -22.50 -25.92 1.29
N GLN A 15 -22.00 -26.83 0.46
CA GLN A 15 -20.58 -27.08 0.29
C GLN A 15 -20.19 -27.02 -1.19
N LEU A 16 -19.01 -26.46 -1.48
CA LEU A 16 -18.47 -26.46 -2.85
C LEU A 16 -18.18 -27.87 -3.37
N SER A 17 -17.98 -28.85 -2.48
CA SER A 17 -17.84 -30.28 -2.84
C SER A 17 -19.08 -30.84 -3.56
N GLU A 18 -20.26 -30.25 -3.37
CA GLU A 18 -21.49 -30.66 -4.06
C GLU A 18 -21.47 -30.36 -5.57
N LEU A 19 -20.50 -29.56 -6.05
CA LEU A 19 -20.22 -29.36 -7.47
C LEU A 19 -19.41 -30.52 -8.08
N ALA A 20 -19.12 -31.58 -7.33
CA ALA A 20 -18.46 -32.77 -7.87
C ALA A 20 -19.32 -33.39 -9.01
N GLY A 21 -18.66 -33.76 -10.11
CA GLY A 21 -19.31 -34.30 -11.31
C GLY A 21 -19.97 -33.28 -12.22
N LYS A 22 -19.81 -31.98 -11.96
CA LYS A 22 -20.45 -30.89 -12.74
C LYS A 22 -19.51 -30.27 -13.77
N HIS A 23 -20.09 -29.59 -14.75
CA HIS A 23 -19.38 -28.74 -15.72
C HIS A 23 -19.19 -27.34 -15.13
N ILE A 24 -17.95 -26.99 -14.79
CA ILE A 24 -17.64 -25.79 -14.02
C ILE A 24 -16.76 -24.87 -14.86
N GLY A 25 -17.25 -23.66 -15.14
CA GLY A 25 -16.45 -22.58 -15.70
C GLY A 25 -15.54 -22.00 -14.62
N ILE A 26 -14.22 -22.05 -14.84
CA ILE A 26 -13.22 -21.67 -13.81
C ILE A 26 -12.39 -20.45 -14.21
N GLY A 27 -12.82 -19.66 -15.19
CA GLY A 27 -12.04 -18.50 -15.65
C GLY A 27 -10.91 -18.88 -16.62
N ALA A 28 -10.48 -17.90 -17.42
CA ALA A 28 -9.42 -18.09 -18.41
C ALA A 28 -8.07 -18.42 -17.74
N VAL A 29 -7.25 -19.24 -18.41
CA VAL A 29 -5.90 -19.58 -17.94
C VAL A 29 -5.09 -18.32 -17.68
N GLY A 30 -4.43 -18.24 -16.51
CA GLY A 30 -3.63 -17.09 -16.11
C GLY A 30 -4.42 -15.95 -15.45
N SER A 31 -5.75 -16.04 -15.37
CA SER A 31 -6.57 -15.09 -14.61
C SER A 31 -6.55 -15.36 -13.10
N GLY A 32 -6.80 -14.32 -12.30
CA GLY A 32 -6.98 -14.47 -10.85
C GLY A 32 -8.16 -15.38 -10.50
N THR A 33 -9.25 -15.33 -11.29
CA THR A 33 -10.40 -16.23 -11.16
C THR A 33 -9.99 -17.69 -11.31
N HIS A 34 -9.15 -18.00 -12.30
CA HIS A 34 -8.64 -19.35 -12.55
C HIS A 34 -7.79 -19.89 -11.40
N PHE A 35 -6.88 -19.06 -10.89
CA PHE A 35 -6.09 -19.41 -9.72
C PHE A 35 -6.98 -19.71 -8.49
N LEU A 36 -7.93 -18.82 -8.19
CA LEU A 36 -8.81 -18.96 -7.02
C LEU A 36 -9.75 -20.15 -7.15
N ALA A 37 -10.41 -20.30 -8.30
CA ALA A 37 -11.35 -21.40 -8.56
C ALA A 37 -10.65 -22.75 -8.38
N LEU A 38 -9.44 -22.92 -8.93
CA LEU A 38 -8.68 -24.16 -8.77
C LEU A 38 -8.25 -24.42 -7.34
N ALA A 39 -7.74 -23.41 -6.63
CA ALA A 39 -7.33 -23.56 -5.23
C ALA A 39 -8.51 -23.99 -4.35
N MET A 40 -9.68 -23.39 -4.54
CA MET A 40 -10.88 -23.68 -3.78
C MET A 40 -11.50 -25.04 -4.15
N LEU A 41 -11.62 -25.36 -5.44
CA LEU A 41 -12.13 -26.65 -5.89
C LEU A 41 -11.23 -27.79 -5.41
N LYS A 42 -9.91 -27.64 -5.52
CA LYS A 42 -8.93 -28.60 -5.00
C LYS A 42 -9.06 -28.80 -3.49
N ALA A 43 -9.29 -27.72 -2.74
CA ALA A 43 -9.52 -27.82 -1.29
C ALA A 43 -10.78 -28.63 -0.92
N ASN A 44 -11.73 -28.77 -1.85
CA ASN A 44 -12.94 -29.59 -1.72
C ASN A 44 -12.82 -30.95 -2.43
N GLY A 45 -11.62 -31.35 -2.89
CA GLY A 45 -11.38 -32.63 -3.55
C GLY A 45 -11.80 -32.68 -5.03
N ILE A 46 -12.14 -31.54 -5.64
CA ILE A 46 -12.46 -31.43 -7.07
C ILE A 46 -11.20 -31.02 -7.82
N GLU A 47 -10.64 -31.94 -8.61
CA GLU A 47 -9.41 -31.74 -9.38
C GLU A 47 -9.63 -32.14 -10.84
N TYR A 48 -8.90 -31.48 -11.77
CA TYR A 48 -8.95 -31.74 -13.22
C TYR A 48 -8.85 -33.22 -13.62
N GLN A 49 -8.08 -34.02 -12.87
CA GLN A 49 -7.68 -35.37 -13.28
C GLN A 49 -8.23 -36.48 -12.36
N LYS A 50 -8.87 -36.11 -11.25
CA LYS A 50 -9.18 -37.04 -10.15
C LYS A 50 -10.68 -37.25 -9.92
N GLY A 51 -11.54 -36.64 -10.73
CA GLY A 51 -12.99 -36.69 -10.55
C GLY A 51 -13.77 -36.66 -11.86
N SER A 52 -15.09 -36.83 -11.75
CA SER A 52 -16.05 -36.72 -12.85
C SER A 52 -16.37 -35.28 -13.26
N SER A 53 -15.84 -34.28 -12.55
CA SER A 53 -16.09 -32.86 -12.86
C SER A 53 -15.30 -32.41 -14.08
N THR A 54 -15.98 -31.68 -14.97
CA THR A 54 -15.35 -31.06 -16.14
C THR A 54 -15.04 -29.60 -15.84
N LEU A 55 -13.76 -29.28 -15.64
CA LEU A 55 -13.32 -27.90 -15.35
C LEU A 55 -12.91 -27.20 -16.65
N LEU A 56 -13.62 -26.13 -16.99
CA LEU A 56 -13.50 -25.44 -18.27
C LEU A 56 -12.86 -24.05 -18.08
N PRO A 57 -11.63 -23.83 -18.57
CA PRO A 57 -10.98 -22.54 -18.49
C PRO A 57 -11.52 -21.58 -19.56
N ILE A 58 -12.63 -20.92 -19.25
CA ILE A 58 -13.36 -20.03 -20.16
C ILE A 58 -13.37 -18.60 -19.58
N GLU A 59 -13.25 -17.60 -20.44
CA GLU A 59 -13.34 -16.18 -20.05
C GLU A 59 -14.73 -15.81 -19.50
N ASN A 60 -14.79 -14.80 -18.63
CA ASN A 60 -15.99 -14.43 -17.86
C ASN A 60 -17.27 -14.25 -18.71
N ASP A 61 -17.20 -13.53 -19.83
CA ASP A 61 -18.36 -13.28 -20.70
C ASP A 61 -18.84 -14.56 -21.39
N ALA A 62 -17.92 -15.31 -21.99
CA ALA A 62 -18.21 -16.58 -22.63
C ALA A 62 -18.71 -17.64 -21.63
N ALA A 63 -18.17 -17.64 -20.40
CA ALA A 63 -18.61 -18.52 -19.33
C ALA A 63 -20.01 -18.15 -18.83
N THR A 64 -20.31 -16.85 -18.72
CA THR A 64 -21.67 -16.36 -18.39
C THR A 64 -22.67 -16.81 -19.45
N GLN A 65 -22.34 -16.65 -20.73
CA GLN A 65 -23.20 -17.08 -21.83
C GLN A 65 -23.39 -18.61 -21.83
N ALA A 66 -22.31 -19.39 -21.71
CA ALA A 66 -22.38 -20.84 -21.66
C ALA A 66 -23.20 -21.35 -20.45
N PHE A 67 -23.13 -20.66 -19.31
CA PHE A 67 -23.94 -20.96 -18.13
C PHE A 67 -25.44 -20.66 -18.35
N LEU A 68 -25.75 -19.53 -19.00
CA LEU A 68 -27.12 -19.19 -19.41
C LEU A 68 -27.68 -20.16 -20.45
N GLU A 69 -26.84 -20.67 -21.36
CA GLU A 69 -27.19 -21.67 -22.38
C GLU A 69 -27.26 -23.11 -21.84
N HIS A 70 -27.20 -23.32 -20.52
CA HIS A 70 -27.22 -24.64 -19.86
C HIS A 70 -26.06 -25.58 -20.26
N LYS A 71 -24.95 -25.04 -20.78
CA LYS A 71 -23.73 -25.80 -21.08
C LYS A 71 -22.82 -25.94 -19.87
N LEU A 72 -23.00 -25.09 -18.86
CA LEU A 72 -22.30 -25.14 -17.58
C LEU A 72 -23.30 -25.28 -16.44
N ASP A 73 -22.93 -26.07 -15.44
CA ASP A 73 -23.70 -26.27 -14.21
C ASP A 73 -23.31 -25.25 -13.12
N ALA A 74 -22.07 -24.75 -13.17
CA ALA A 74 -21.56 -23.71 -12.29
C ALA A 74 -20.51 -22.84 -13.00
N VAL A 75 -20.35 -21.60 -12.53
CA VAL A 75 -19.36 -20.66 -13.05
C VAL A 75 -18.78 -19.81 -11.93
N PHE A 76 -17.44 -19.72 -11.90
CA PHE A 76 -16.68 -18.83 -11.05
C PHE A 76 -16.42 -17.53 -11.82
N LEU A 77 -16.80 -16.41 -11.22
CA LEU A 77 -16.66 -15.08 -11.80
C LEU A 77 -15.95 -14.15 -10.81
N SER A 78 -14.92 -13.45 -11.27
CA SER A 78 -14.25 -12.38 -10.53
C SER A 78 -13.55 -11.43 -11.51
N GLY A 79 -13.25 -10.21 -11.05
CA GLY A 79 -12.49 -9.22 -11.81
C GLY A 79 -13.33 -8.06 -12.38
N GLU A 80 -12.63 -6.98 -12.78
CA GLU A 80 -13.19 -5.80 -13.44
C GLU A 80 -13.90 -6.13 -14.76
N SER A 81 -13.49 -7.24 -15.39
CA SER A 81 -14.08 -7.75 -16.62
C SER A 81 -15.47 -8.38 -16.43
N VAL A 82 -15.90 -8.65 -15.19
CA VAL A 82 -17.31 -9.03 -14.96
C VAL A 82 -18.12 -7.75 -14.88
N ALA A 83 -18.76 -7.39 -15.99
CA ALA A 83 -19.68 -6.27 -15.98
C ALA A 83 -20.76 -6.52 -14.90
N LEU A 84 -21.02 -5.52 -14.05
CA LEU A 84 -22.08 -5.59 -13.03
C LEU A 84 -23.43 -5.98 -13.66
N SER A 85 -23.62 -5.66 -14.95
CA SER A 85 -24.74 -6.11 -15.76
C SER A 85 -24.83 -7.63 -15.91
N ASN A 86 -23.72 -8.35 -16.06
CA ASN A 86 -23.72 -9.82 -16.15
C ASN A 86 -24.10 -10.47 -14.83
N ILE A 87 -23.56 -9.97 -13.71
CA ILE A 87 -23.96 -10.44 -12.37
C ILE A 87 -25.45 -10.16 -12.16
N ARG A 88 -25.93 -8.94 -12.47
CA ARG A 88 -27.36 -8.62 -12.37
C ARG A 88 -28.22 -9.54 -13.23
N LYS A 89 -27.86 -9.80 -14.49
CA LYS A 89 -28.56 -10.75 -15.36
C LYS A 89 -28.68 -12.14 -14.72
N LEU A 90 -27.57 -12.66 -14.16
CA LEU A 90 -27.56 -13.95 -13.47
C LEU A 90 -28.41 -13.93 -12.20
N MET A 91 -28.38 -12.85 -11.44
CA MET A 91 -29.19 -12.68 -10.22
C MET A 91 -30.70 -12.60 -10.53
N HIS A 92 -31.09 -12.08 -11.71
CA HIS A 92 -32.48 -12.08 -12.16
C HIS A 92 -32.93 -13.42 -12.75
N ALA A 93 -32.00 -14.33 -13.07
CA ALA A 93 -32.29 -15.66 -13.59
C ALA A 93 -32.61 -16.69 -12.48
N GLU A 94 -32.93 -16.24 -11.25
CA GLU A 94 -33.27 -17.14 -10.13
C GLU A 94 -34.45 -18.06 -10.44
N GLY A 95 -35.39 -17.61 -11.28
CA GLY A 95 -36.51 -18.43 -11.78
C GLY A 95 -36.09 -19.67 -12.57
N ASP A 96 -34.89 -19.69 -13.16
CA ASP A 96 -34.34 -20.82 -13.90
C ASP A 96 -33.46 -21.75 -13.03
N GLY A 97 -33.56 -21.60 -11.70
CA GLY A 97 -32.76 -22.35 -10.73
C GLY A 97 -31.33 -21.83 -10.59
N VAL A 98 -31.02 -20.63 -11.10
CA VAL A 98 -29.71 -19.99 -10.92
C VAL A 98 -29.60 -19.43 -9.51
N ARG A 99 -28.52 -19.78 -8.81
CA ARG A 99 -28.28 -19.35 -7.44
C ARG A 99 -26.86 -18.83 -7.29
N LEU A 100 -26.69 -17.79 -6.48
CA LEU A 100 -25.39 -17.35 -6.01
C LEU A 100 -25.01 -18.15 -4.77
N TYR A 101 -23.80 -18.69 -4.74
CA TYR A 101 -23.30 -19.47 -3.60
C TYR A 101 -23.01 -18.55 -2.41
N ASP A 102 -23.74 -18.79 -1.32
CA ASP A 102 -23.40 -18.30 0.01
C ASP A 102 -22.29 -19.18 0.57
N PHE A 103 -21.21 -18.60 1.09
CA PHE A 103 -20.08 -19.32 1.65
C PHE A 103 -20.27 -19.58 3.15
N PRO A 104 -20.84 -20.73 3.60
CA PRO A 104 -21.11 -20.93 5.02
C PRO A 104 -19.81 -21.23 5.79
N GLN A 105 -18.80 -21.74 5.07
CA GLN A 105 -17.47 -22.05 5.58
C GLN A 105 -16.47 -20.91 5.36
N ALA A 106 -16.92 -19.67 5.14
CA ALA A 106 -16.06 -18.53 4.81
C ALA A 106 -14.89 -18.34 5.79
N ASP A 107 -15.11 -18.55 7.09
CA ASP A 107 -14.05 -18.47 8.11
C ASP A 107 -12.94 -19.51 7.91
N ALA A 108 -13.30 -20.74 7.52
CA ALA A 108 -12.31 -21.77 7.22
C ALA A 108 -11.50 -21.43 5.95
N TYR A 109 -12.14 -20.85 4.94
CA TYR A 109 -11.45 -20.38 3.74
C TYR A 109 -10.45 -19.27 4.05
N VAL A 110 -10.84 -18.26 4.85
CA VAL A 110 -9.94 -17.15 5.21
C VAL A 110 -8.76 -17.62 6.04
N GLN A 111 -8.95 -18.59 6.94
CA GLN A 111 -7.84 -19.18 7.69
C GLN A 111 -6.88 -19.98 6.82
N ARG A 112 -7.42 -20.72 5.83
CA ARG A 112 -6.61 -21.55 4.93
C ARG A 112 -5.91 -20.73 3.85
N PHE A 113 -6.56 -19.68 3.37
CA PHE A 113 -6.11 -18.81 2.30
C PHE A 113 -6.02 -17.38 2.82
N ALA A 114 -4.87 -17.04 3.39
CA ALA A 114 -4.65 -15.75 4.07
C ALA A 114 -4.85 -14.52 3.18
N TYR A 115 -4.84 -14.69 1.85
CA TYR A 115 -5.15 -13.63 0.88
C TYR A 115 -6.65 -13.43 0.64
N LEU A 116 -7.53 -14.20 1.29
CA LEU A 116 -8.99 -14.04 1.19
C LEU A 116 -9.53 -13.27 2.40
N SER A 117 -10.55 -12.46 2.15
CA SER A 117 -11.36 -11.80 3.17
C SER A 117 -12.84 -12.12 2.98
N LYS A 118 -13.62 -12.00 4.05
CA LYS A 118 -15.08 -12.17 4.02
C LYS A 118 -15.75 -10.86 3.64
N LEU A 119 -16.69 -10.92 2.71
CA LEU A 119 -17.57 -9.81 2.37
C LEU A 119 -19.02 -10.22 2.64
N GLN A 120 -19.79 -9.31 3.25
CA GLN A 120 -21.23 -9.48 3.42
C GLN A 120 -21.95 -8.70 2.34
N LEU A 121 -22.72 -9.42 1.52
CA LEU A 121 -23.64 -8.84 0.56
C LEU A 121 -25.01 -8.69 1.24
N PRO A 122 -25.51 -7.47 1.48
CA PRO A 122 -26.81 -7.29 2.11
C PRO A 122 -27.96 -7.74 1.19
N ALA A 123 -29.13 -8.01 1.77
CA ALA A 123 -30.33 -8.25 1.00
C ALA A 123 -30.68 -7.03 0.13
N GLY A 124 -31.21 -7.26 -1.07
CA GLY A 124 -31.58 -6.20 -2.01
C GLY A 124 -30.42 -5.45 -2.67
N ALA A 125 -29.17 -5.90 -2.47
CA ALA A 125 -27.98 -5.22 -2.98
C ALA A 125 -27.92 -5.05 -4.51
N PHE A 126 -28.54 -5.95 -5.28
CA PHE A 126 -28.59 -5.87 -6.74
C PHE A 126 -29.85 -5.20 -7.26
N ASP A 127 -30.99 -5.44 -6.60
CA ASP A 127 -32.27 -4.81 -6.89
C ASP A 127 -33.06 -4.65 -5.59
N LEU A 128 -33.24 -3.40 -5.16
CA LEU A 128 -34.00 -3.08 -3.94
C LEU A 128 -35.50 -3.27 -4.11
N GLY A 129 -36.03 -3.09 -5.32
CA GLY A 129 -37.46 -3.21 -5.61
C GLY A 129 -37.93 -4.66 -5.57
N ASN A 130 -37.13 -5.56 -6.15
CA ASN A 130 -37.38 -7.00 -6.12
C ASN A 130 -36.69 -7.71 -4.94
N ASN A 131 -35.97 -6.96 -4.08
CA ASN A 131 -35.17 -7.47 -2.96
C ASN A 131 -34.24 -8.62 -3.36
N ILE A 132 -33.34 -8.39 -4.32
CA ILE A 132 -32.38 -9.37 -4.83
C ILE A 132 -30.97 -9.04 -4.32
N PRO A 133 -30.27 -9.95 -3.61
CA PRO A 133 -30.76 -11.24 -3.13
C PRO A 133 -31.78 -11.08 -1.99
N PRO A 134 -32.67 -12.06 -1.76
CA PRO A 134 -33.73 -11.97 -0.74
C PRO A 134 -33.21 -11.98 0.69
N GLN A 135 -32.00 -12.53 0.90
CA GLN A 135 -31.33 -12.62 2.18
C GLN A 135 -29.86 -12.18 2.05
N PRO A 136 -29.21 -11.74 3.14
CA PRO A 136 -27.79 -11.46 3.12
C PRO A 136 -26.98 -12.71 2.76
N LEU A 137 -25.93 -12.55 1.95
CA LEU A 137 -25.04 -13.63 1.53
C LEU A 137 -23.60 -13.33 1.94
N THR A 138 -22.85 -14.37 2.29
CA THR A 138 -21.41 -14.27 2.56
C THR A 138 -20.64 -14.62 1.30
N LEU A 139 -19.79 -13.69 0.85
CA LEU A 139 -18.89 -13.86 -0.28
C LEU A 139 -17.43 -13.86 0.20
N LEU A 140 -16.55 -14.42 -0.63
CA LEU A 140 -15.11 -14.34 -0.43
C LEU A 140 -14.50 -13.39 -1.47
N ALA A 141 -13.49 -12.62 -1.07
CA ALA A 141 -12.76 -11.74 -1.97
C ALA A 141 -11.26 -11.90 -1.77
N PRO A 142 -10.45 -11.99 -2.85
CA PRO A 142 -9.03 -11.72 -2.73
C PRO A 142 -8.78 -10.30 -2.26
N THR A 143 -7.85 -10.16 -1.32
CA THR A 143 -7.27 -8.88 -0.91
C THR A 143 -6.41 -8.36 -2.06
N VAL A 144 -6.65 -7.10 -2.44
CA VAL A 144 -5.84 -6.40 -3.45
C VAL A 144 -4.76 -5.64 -2.71
N GLU A 145 -3.50 -5.98 -2.97
CA GLU A 145 -2.33 -5.33 -2.38
C GLU A 145 -1.63 -4.45 -3.43
N LEU A 146 -1.20 -3.26 -3.02
CA LEU A 146 -0.31 -2.40 -3.82
C LEU A 146 1.13 -2.76 -3.46
N ILE A 147 1.80 -3.48 -4.36
CA ILE A 147 3.17 -3.96 -4.15
C ILE A 147 4.14 -3.09 -4.96
N ALA A 148 5.21 -2.64 -4.31
CA ALA A 148 6.32 -1.96 -4.94
C ALA A 148 7.61 -2.75 -4.73
N ARG A 149 8.57 -2.57 -5.64
CA ARG A 149 9.92 -3.11 -5.46
C ARG A 149 10.64 -2.38 -4.33
N SER A 150 11.56 -3.07 -3.67
CA SER A 150 12.36 -2.53 -2.57
C SER A 150 13.30 -1.39 -2.98
N ASP A 151 13.57 -1.22 -4.28
CA ASP A 151 14.40 -0.16 -4.84
C ASP A 151 13.60 1.10 -5.23
N LEU A 152 12.29 1.12 -4.99
CA LEU A 152 11.46 2.28 -5.30
C LEU A 152 11.85 3.47 -4.42
N HIS A 153 12.08 4.62 -5.05
CA HIS A 153 12.47 5.83 -4.33
C HIS A 153 11.41 6.21 -3.27
N PRO A 154 11.78 6.45 -2.00
CA PRO A 154 10.83 6.71 -0.89
C PRO A 154 9.77 7.76 -1.19
N ALA A 155 10.16 8.85 -1.86
CA ALA A 155 9.22 9.93 -2.20
C ALA A 155 8.12 9.51 -3.21
N LEU A 156 8.33 8.47 -4.00
CA LEU A 156 7.31 7.91 -4.89
C LEU A 156 6.33 7.02 -4.11
N VAL A 157 6.76 6.38 -3.02
CA VAL A 157 5.91 5.59 -2.14
C VAL A 157 4.80 6.46 -1.56
N ASP A 158 5.16 7.62 -1.00
CA ASP A 158 4.19 8.57 -0.43
C ASP A 158 3.15 9.02 -1.48
N LEU A 159 3.58 9.29 -2.72
CA LEU A 159 2.71 9.69 -3.83
C LEU A 159 1.78 8.56 -4.28
N LEU A 160 2.26 7.32 -4.30
CA LEU A 160 1.46 6.15 -4.65
C LEU A 160 0.37 5.89 -3.59
N ILE A 161 0.73 5.99 -2.30
CA ILE A 161 -0.25 5.84 -1.21
C ILE A 161 -1.29 6.97 -1.30
N GLU A 162 -0.87 8.21 -1.53
CA GLU A 162 -1.79 9.34 -1.72
C GLU A 162 -2.72 9.13 -2.92
N ALA A 163 -2.18 8.78 -4.10
CA ALA A 163 -2.97 8.51 -5.29
C ALA A 163 -3.97 7.37 -5.05
N SER A 164 -3.58 6.32 -4.34
CA SER A 164 -4.46 5.19 -4.01
C SER A 164 -5.62 5.60 -3.11
N SER A 165 -5.43 6.60 -2.24
CA SER A 165 -6.49 7.12 -1.36
C SER A 165 -7.57 7.90 -2.12
N GLN A 166 -7.20 8.46 -3.27
CA GLN A 166 -8.07 9.26 -4.15
C GLN A 166 -8.76 8.43 -5.22
N ALA A 167 -8.36 7.17 -5.42
CA ALA A 167 -8.96 6.29 -6.42
C ALA A 167 -10.47 6.11 -6.17
N PRO A 168 -11.31 6.07 -7.22
CA PRO A 168 -12.74 5.89 -7.09
C PRO A 168 -13.04 4.56 -6.36
N ARG A 169 -13.85 4.66 -5.30
CA ARG A 169 -14.22 3.52 -4.46
C ARG A 169 -15.44 2.83 -5.05
N ASN A 170 -15.40 1.51 -5.17
CA ASN A 170 -16.57 0.71 -5.54
C ASN A 170 -17.48 0.60 -4.32
N ALA A 171 -18.45 1.52 -4.22
CA ALA A 171 -19.31 1.73 -3.06
C ALA A 171 -20.12 0.49 -2.61
N MET A 172 -20.31 -0.50 -3.49
CA MET A 172 -21.14 -1.67 -3.19
C MET A 172 -20.52 -2.64 -2.18
N PHE A 173 -19.18 -2.70 -2.09
CA PHE A 173 -18.46 -3.70 -1.29
C PHE A 173 -17.36 -3.12 -0.39
N GLN A 174 -17.20 -1.79 -0.37
CA GLN A 174 -16.12 -1.12 0.35
C GLN A 174 -16.68 -0.19 1.40
N LYS A 175 -16.27 -0.34 2.67
CA LYS A 175 -16.63 0.62 3.73
C LYS A 175 -15.72 1.85 3.67
N PRO A 176 -16.22 3.05 4.02
CA PRO A 176 -15.38 4.22 4.20
C PRO A 176 -14.26 3.95 5.21
N GLY A 177 -13.02 4.32 4.88
CA GLY A 177 -11.85 4.12 5.76
C GLY A 177 -11.21 2.73 5.73
N GLU A 178 -11.77 1.77 4.98
CA GLU A 178 -11.24 0.41 4.88
C GLU A 178 -10.04 0.30 3.92
N PHE A 179 -9.92 1.26 2.98
CA PHE A 179 -8.83 1.31 2.00
C PHE A 179 -8.31 2.73 1.78
N PRO A 180 -7.01 2.91 1.48
CA PRO A 180 -5.93 1.92 1.65
C PRO A 180 -5.62 1.70 3.15
N ALA A 181 -5.36 0.46 3.57
CA ALA A 181 -5.11 0.11 4.97
C ALA A 181 -3.73 -0.56 5.18
N PRO A 182 -3.07 -0.34 6.34
CA PRO A 182 -1.81 -0.98 6.69
C PRO A 182 -2.03 -2.43 7.13
N SER A 183 -2.42 -3.30 6.20
CA SER A 183 -2.61 -4.74 6.46
C SER A 183 -1.47 -5.56 5.86
N GLN A 184 -0.89 -6.47 6.63
CA GLN A 184 0.16 -7.39 6.20
C GLN A 184 -0.47 -8.77 5.95
N HIS A 185 -0.53 -9.24 4.70
CA HIS A 185 -0.91 -10.62 4.39
C HIS A 185 0.24 -11.39 3.74
N GLY A 186 0.70 -10.92 2.57
CA GLY A 186 1.72 -11.63 1.77
C GLY A 186 3.12 -11.02 1.83
N TYR A 187 3.21 -9.70 2.00
CA TYR A 187 4.47 -8.96 1.95
C TYR A 187 4.63 -8.05 3.17
N PRO A 188 5.87 -7.82 3.64
CA PRO A 188 6.12 -6.88 4.71
C PRO A 188 5.76 -5.46 4.27
N LEU A 189 5.22 -4.67 5.20
CA LEU A 189 4.97 -3.25 4.98
C LEU A 189 6.32 -2.53 4.89
N SER A 190 6.50 -1.62 3.93
CA SER A 190 7.73 -0.81 3.85
C SER A 190 7.79 0.20 5.01
N ASP A 191 9.00 0.54 5.45
CA ASP A 191 9.21 1.53 6.51
C ASP A 191 8.59 2.89 6.15
N GLU A 192 8.63 3.26 4.87
CA GLU A 192 7.99 4.47 4.35
C GLU A 192 6.47 4.44 4.48
N ALA A 193 5.85 3.30 4.16
CA ALA A 193 4.41 3.12 4.25
C ALA A 193 3.95 3.12 5.72
N ASP A 194 4.66 2.41 6.60
CA ASP A 194 4.41 2.42 8.05
C ASP A 194 4.47 3.85 8.63
N ARG A 195 5.50 4.62 8.24
CA ARG A 195 5.64 6.04 8.59
C ARG A 195 4.46 6.87 8.07
N TYR A 196 4.07 6.70 6.81
CA TYR A 196 2.96 7.43 6.21
C TYR A 196 1.63 7.15 6.93
N TYR A 197 1.35 5.89 7.26
CA TYR A 197 0.13 5.53 8.00
C TYR A 197 0.12 6.04 9.45
N LYS A 198 1.27 6.09 10.14
CA LYS A 198 1.37 6.57 11.53
C LYS A 198 1.37 8.09 11.66
N SER A 199 2.08 8.78 10.77
CA SER A 199 2.39 10.21 10.92
C SER A 199 1.83 11.09 9.79
N GLY A 200 1.20 10.48 8.77
CA GLY A 200 0.76 11.17 7.57
C GLY A 200 1.93 11.72 6.77
N LYS A 201 1.66 12.73 5.95
CA LYS A 201 2.72 13.51 5.28
C LYS A 201 3.59 14.17 6.35
N GLY A 202 4.89 13.90 6.35
CA GLY A 202 5.84 14.61 7.21
C GLY A 202 5.68 16.12 7.05
N LEU A 203 5.79 16.88 8.15
CA LEU A 203 5.50 18.33 8.24
C LEU A 203 6.08 19.18 7.09
N VAL A 204 7.20 18.75 6.51
CA VAL A 204 7.88 19.40 5.37
C VAL A 204 7.02 19.35 4.09
N TYR A 205 6.32 18.24 3.82
CA TYR A 205 5.51 18.05 2.61
C TYR A 205 4.12 18.71 2.68
N ARG A 206 3.72 19.22 3.86
CA ARG A 206 2.43 19.88 4.07
C ARG A 206 2.44 21.35 3.68
N TYR A 207 3.63 21.97 3.59
CA TYR A 207 3.79 23.40 3.28
C TYR A 207 4.77 23.70 2.13
N LEU A 208 5.58 22.73 1.70
CA LEU A 208 6.58 22.93 0.64
C LEU A 208 6.28 22.08 -0.61
N PRO A 209 6.38 22.65 -1.82
CA PRO A 209 6.35 21.87 -3.06
C PRO A 209 7.47 20.81 -3.08
N PHE A 210 7.22 19.68 -3.75
CA PHE A 210 8.09 18.48 -3.80
C PHE A 210 9.59 18.77 -3.95
N TRP A 211 9.96 19.68 -4.86
CA TRP A 211 11.36 20.02 -5.11
C TRP A 211 12.03 20.68 -3.90
N LEU A 212 11.29 21.50 -3.16
CA LEU A 212 11.79 22.25 -2.02
C LEU A 212 12.00 21.35 -0.80
N ALA A 213 11.10 20.40 -0.56
CA ALA A 213 11.23 19.39 0.51
C ALA A 213 12.46 18.48 0.29
N SER A 214 12.65 18.00 -0.94
CA SER A 214 13.81 17.17 -1.30
C SER A 214 15.12 17.94 -1.18
N LEU A 215 15.15 19.21 -1.62
CA LEU A 215 16.33 20.07 -1.52
C LEU A 215 16.71 20.35 -0.06
N VAL A 216 15.74 20.66 0.81
CA VAL A 216 15.99 20.96 2.23
C VAL A 216 16.49 19.73 2.98
N ASN A 217 15.90 18.55 2.77
CA ASN A 217 16.36 17.33 3.42
C ASN A 217 17.82 17.00 3.06
N ARG A 218 18.19 17.20 1.79
CA ARG A 218 19.56 16.98 1.30
C ARG A 218 20.54 18.05 1.77
N LEU A 219 20.10 19.30 1.86
CA LEU A 219 20.91 20.39 2.41
C LEU A 219 21.15 20.19 3.90
N LEU A 220 20.15 19.79 4.69
CA LEU A 220 20.27 19.63 6.15
C LEU A 220 21.31 18.59 6.54
N VAL A 221 21.41 17.46 5.82
CA VAL A 221 22.43 16.43 6.05
C VAL A 221 23.86 16.98 5.89
N ILE A 222 24.05 18.01 5.06
CA ILE A 222 25.35 18.66 4.85
C ILE A 222 25.52 19.88 5.76
N LEU A 223 24.46 20.69 5.91
CA LEU A 223 24.44 21.93 6.68
C LEU A 223 24.62 21.66 8.16
N VAL A 224 23.97 20.65 8.74
CA VAL A 224 24.04 20.39 10.19
C VAL A 224 25.47 20.05 10.62
N PRO A 225 26.17 19.07 9.99
CA PRO A 225 27.58 18.83 10.28
C PRO A 225 28.46 20.03 9.98
N ALA A 226 28.21 20.75 8.87
CA ALA A 226 28.97 21.94 8.52
C ALA A 226 28.84 23.02 9.60
N LEU A 227 27.63 23.28 10.11
CA LEU A 227 27.36 24.28 11.15
C LEU A 227 28.03 23.90 12.47
N VAL A 228 28.01 22.62 12.83
CA VAL A 228 28.68 22.07 14.01
C VAL A 228 30.20 22.33 13.97
N VAL A 229 30.82 22.34 12.78
CA VAL A 229 32.24 22.65 12.60
C VAL A 229 32.50 24.16 12.43
N LEU A 230 31.62 24.88 11.73
CA LEU A 230 31.78 26.30 11.43
C LEU A 230 31.64 27.18 12.67
N LEU A 231 30.66 26.89 13.54
CA LEU A 231 30.42 27.65 14.75
C LEU A 231 31.64 27.73 15.69
N PRO A 232 32.31 26.62 16.05
CA PRO A 232 33.54 26.70 16.85
C PRO A 232 34.69 27.33 16.06
N GLY A 233 34.78 27.11 14.74
CA GLY A 233 35.77 27.75 13.88
C GLY A 233 35.68 29.27 13.89
N LEU A 234 34.47 29.82 13.79
CA LEU A 234 34.19 31.26 13.85
C LEU A 234 34.58 31.88 15.20
N GLN A 235 34.43 31.15 16.31
CA GLN A 235 34.89 31.60 17.63
C GLN A 235 36.43 31.61 17.75
N LEU A 236 37.12 30.80 16.95
CA LEU A 236 38.58 30.74 16.94
C LEU A 236 39.23 31.94 16.22
N VAL A 237 38.56 32.48 15.20
CA VAL A 237 39.04 33.62 14.40
C VAL A 237 39.39 34.86 15.24
N PRO A 238 38.51 35.41 16.11
CA PRO A 238 38.85 36.58 16.91
C PRO A 238 39.97 36.29 17.92
N ARG A 239 40.09 35.05 18.41
CA ARG A 239 41.20 34.64 19.30
C ARG A 239 42.54 34.64 18.58
N LEU A 240 42.60 34.11 17.36
CA LEU A 240 43.79 34.11 16.52
C LEU A 240 44.16 35.53 16.06
N TYR A 241 43.17 36.35 15.74
CA TYR A 241 43.38 37.76 15.38
C TYR A 241 43.97 38.55 16.55
N ALA A 242 43.38 38.44 17.75
CA ALA A 242 43.89 39.09 18.96
C ALA A 242 45.31 38.61 19.30
N TRP A 243 45.61 37.32 19.15
CA TRP A 243 46.96 36.78 19.33
C TRP A 243 47.97 37.38 18.34
N ARG A 244 47.60 37.47 17.06
CA ARG A 244 48.46 38.07 16.01
C ARG A 244 48.74 39.55 16.29
N VAL A 245 47.73 40.31 16.70
CA VAL A 245 47.85 41.72 17.05
C VAL A 245 48.72 41.91 18.30
N LYS A 246 48.48 41.14 19.38
CA LYS A 246 49.32 41.17 20.59
C LYS A 246 50.78 40.85 20.27
N ARG A 247 51.05 39.81 19.48
CA ARG A 247 52.43 39.46 19.08
C ARG A 247 53.15 40.60 18.35
N ARG A 248 52.42 41.39 17.55
CA ARG A 248 52.97 42.54 16.82
C ARG A 248 53.20 43.76 17.73
N ILE A 249 52.31 44.00 18.69
CA ILE A 249 52.40 45.11 19.64
C ILE A 249 53.51 44.87 20.67
N TYR A 250 53.57 43.69 21.31
CA TYR A 250 54.58 43.37 22.32
C TYR A 250 56.02 43.47 21.79
N ARG A 251 56.23 43.17 20.51
CA ARG A 251 57.54 43.34 19.85
C ARG A 251 58.00 44.81 19.83
N ARG A 252 57.09 45.75 19.55
CA ARG A 252 57.38 47.19 19.53
C ARG A 252 57.42 47.79 20.93
N TYR A 253 56.66 47.22 21.88
CA TYR A 253 56.67 47.65 23.28
C TYR A 253 58.03 47.38 23.96
N GLY A 254 58.72 46.30 23.58
CA GLY A 254 60.09 46.03 24.02
C GLY A 254 61.11 47.08 23.55
N GLU A 255 60.94 47.61 22.33
CA GLU A 255 61.79 48.69 21.78
C GLU A 255 61.53 50.02 22.51
N LEU A 256 60.28 50.32 22.86
CA LEU A 256 59.89 51.50 23.65
C LEU A 256 60.42 51.46 25.09
N MET A 257 60.33 50.30 25.76
CA MET A 257 60.90 50.10 27.10
C MET A 257 62.44 50.19 27.11
N ALA A 258 63.10 49.80 26.03
CA ALA A 258 64.54 49.98 25.88
C ALA A 258 64.92 51.47 25.76
N LEU A 259 64.12 52.27 25.04
CA LEU A 259 64.31 53.71 24.91
C LEU A 259 64.00 54.46 26.23
N GLU A 260 62.96 54.05 26.96
CA GLU A 260 62.63 54.62 28.28
C GLU A 260 63.72 54.33 29.32
N ARG A 261 64.33 53.14 29.28
CA ARG A 261 65.50 52.83 30.13
C ARG A 261 66.74 53.65 29.76
N LEU A 262 66.91 53.99 28.49
CA LEU A 262 67.99 54.88 28.04
C LEU A 262 67.73 56.34 28.44
N SER A 263 66.48 56.79 28.49
CA SER A 263 66.12 58.17 28.88
C SER A 263 66.03 58.39 30.40
N THR A 264 65.84 57.33 31.18
CA THR A 264 65.71 57.41 32.66
C THR A 264 67.06 57.29 33.38
N GLN A 265 68.15 57.06 32.65
CA GLN A 265 69.50 57.33 33.14
C GLN A 265 69.79 58.83 32.99
N SER A 266 69.38 59.62 33.98
CA SER A 266 69.71 61.05 34.06
C SER A 266 71.23 61.28 34.02
N PRO A 267 71.68 62.42 33.43
CA PRO A 267 73.10 62.74 33.28
C PRO A 267 73.77 63.01 34.63
N SER A 268 75.01 62.54 34.75
CA SER A 268 75.93 62.84 35.85
C SER A 268 76.20 64.35 35.93
N PRO A 269 76.22 64.97 37.13
CA PRO A 269 76.43 66.39 37.30
C PRO A 269 77.92 66.72 37.16
N GLU A 270 78.42 66.98 35.95
CA GLU A 270 79.80 67.49 35.83
C GLU A 270 80.14 68.40 34.65
N GLN A 271 79.20 68.92 33.86
CA GLN A 271 79.55 69.95 32.85
C GLN A 271 78.51 71.06 32.83
N ARG A 272 78.84 72.13 33.58
CA ARG A 272 78.35 73.50 33.36
C ARG A 272 78.95 74.07 32.09
#